data_AF-X0S518-F1
#
_entry.id   AF-X0S518-F1
#
_cell.length_a   1.000
_cell.length_b   1.000
_cell.length_c   1.000
_cell.angle_alpha   90.00
_cell.angle_beta   90.00
_cell.angle_gamma   90.00
#
_symmetry.space_group_name_H-M   'P 1'
#
loop_
_entity.id
_entity.type
_entity.pdbx_description
1 polymer ?
#
loop_
_entity_poly.entity_id
_entity_poly.type
_entity_poly.pdbx_seq_one_letter_code
_entity_poly.pdbx_strand_id
1 'polypeptide(L)'
;MNIKSFKVERWLNTYENDADYEMAETDAKPFTLKELLELGDFNNLEKQLLSIKLGYNPTTGSEKLKETVASLYQHNARIENVLITTGAIEADYHIINSLVNKGDTVIVQFPTYQ
;
A
#
# COMPACT_ATOMS: atom_id res chain seq x y z
N MET A 1 -13.96 11.76 -17.16
CA MET A 1 -14.11 10.30 -17.28
C MET A 1 -15.38 9.87 -16.56
N ASN A 2 -16.07 8.84 -17.05
CA ASN A 2 -17.19 8.23 -16.35
C ASN A 2 -16.69 6.94 -15.69
N ILE A 3 -16.25 7.03 -14.43
CA ILE A 3 -15.67 5.89 -13.68
C ILE A 3 -16.78 5.26 -12.85
N LYS A 4 -16.96 3.94 -12.99
CA LYS A 4 -17.96 3.19 -12.22
C LYS A 4 -17.52 3.05 -10.76
N SER A 5 -18.47 2.90 -9.85
CA SER A 5 -18.18 2.63 -8.44
C SER A 5 -17.39 1.33 -8.26
N PHE A 6 -16.50 1.31 -7.26
CA PHE A 6 -15.81 0.10 -6.83
C PHE A 6 -16.80 -0.83 -6.14
N LYS A 7 -17.12 -1.96 -6.77
CA LYS A 7 -18.24 -2.80 -6.30
C LYS A 7 -17.96 -3.51 -4.98
N VAL A 8 -16.76 -4.07 -4.81
CA VAL A 8 -16.36 -4.75 -3.57
C VAL A 8 -16.34 -3.75 -2.40
N GLU A 9 -15.74 -2.57 -2.60
CA GLU A 9 -15.74 -1.50 -1.59
C GLU A 9 -17.16 -1.07 -1.19
N ARG A 10 -18.09 -0.95 -2.15
CA ARG A 10 -19.50 -0.63 -1.84
C ARG A 10 -20.18 -1.74 -1.06
N TRP A 11 -19.88 -3.00 -1.37
CA TRP A 11 -20.40 -4.14 -0.63
C TRP A 11 -19.87 -4.16 0.81
N LEU A 12 -18.54 -4.09 1.00
CA LEU A 12 -17.91 -4.07 2.34
C LEU A 12 -18.46 -2.92 3.20
N ASN A 13 -18.45 -1.69 2.68
CA ASN A 13 -19.00 -0.51 3.39
C ASN A 13 -20.46 -0.67 3.84
N THR A 14 -21.24 -1.51 3.16
CA THR A 14 -22.66 -1.71 3.47
C THR A 14 -22.88 -2.78 4.54
N TYR A 15 -22.03 -3.82 4.61
CA TYR A 15 -22.33 -5.03 5.38
C TYR A 15 -21.27 -5.44 6.41
N GLU A 16 -20.01 -5.01 6.26
CA GLU A 16 -18.88 -5.48 7.07
C GLU A 16 -19.08 -5.28 8.58
N ASN A 17 -19.53 -4.09 8.99
CA ASN A 17 -19.70 -3.76 10.40
C ASN A 17 -20.92 -4.45 11.06
N ASP A 18 -21.81 -5.03 10.25
CA ASP A 18 -23.03 -5.72 10.72
C ASP A 18 -22.87 -7.25 10.71
N ALA A 19 -21.73 -7.78 10.26
CA ALA A 19 -21.48 -9.21 10.19
C ALA A 19 -21.09 -9.80 11.55
N ASP A 20 -21.78 -10.87 11.98
CA ASP A 20 -21.39 -11.62 13.20
C ASP A 20 -20.03 -12.34 13.04
N TYR A 21 -19.74 -12.78 11.80
CA TYR A 21 -18.50 -13.47 11.42
C TYR A 21 -18.01 -12.92 10.08
N GLU A 22 -17.07 -11.98 10.14
CA GLU A 22 -16.46 -11.39 8.95
C GLU A 22 -15.44 -12.37 8.33
N MET A 23 -15.65 -12.72 7.06
CA MET A 23 -14.83 -13.69 6.29
C MET A 23 -14.64 -13.25 4.82
N ALA A 24 -15.00 -12.01 4.48
CA ALA A 24 -14.95 -11.47 3.13
C ALA A 24 -13.70 -10.64 2.85
N GLU A 25 -13.06 -10.07 3.89
CA GLU A 25 -11.77 -9.39 3.74
C GLU A 25 -10.66 -10.37 3.32
N THR A 26 -9.69 -9.85 2.55
CA THR A 26 -8.58 -10.64 1.99
C THR A 26 -7.23 -10.32 2.63
N ASP A 27 -7.22 -9.51 3.68
CA ASP A 27 -6.01 -9.13 4.39
C ASP A 27 -5.68 -10.11 5.53
N ALA A 28 -4.56 -9.84 6.20
CA ALA A 28 -4.17 -10.56 7.41
C ALA A 28 -4.58 -9.75 8.63
N LYS A 29 -4.77 -10.43 9.77
CA LYS A 29 -5.09 -9.78 11.05
C LYS A 29 -4.17 -8.56 11.28
N PRO A 30 -4.74 -7.35 11.44
CA PRO A 30 -3.93 -6.16 11.68
C PRO A 30 -3.27 -6.21 13.05
N PHE A 31 -2.10 -5.58 13.15
CA PHE A 31 -1.41 -5.36 14.41
C PHE A 31 -1.79 -4.00 14.99
N THR A 32 -1.93 -3.94 16.31
CA THR A 32 -1.79 -2.67 17.03
C THR A 32 -0.35 -2.15 16.87
N LEU A 33 -0.15 -0.84 17.02
CA LEU A 33 1.19 -0.26 16.99
C LEU A 33 2.12 -0.93 18.02
N LYS A 34 1.60 -1.26 19.21
CA LYS A 34 2.37 -1.96 20.24
C LYS A 34 2.84 -3.34 19.77
N GLU A 35 1.92 -4.17 19.27
CA GLU A 35 2.26 -5.52 18.77
C GLU A 35 3.30 -5.43 17.64
N LEU A 36 3.23 -4.42 16.78
CA LEU A 36 4.22 -4.20 15.73
C LEU A 36 5.61 -3.86 16.31
N LEU A 37 5.69 -2.98 17.31
CA LEU A 37 6.96 -2.61 17.94
C LEU A 37 7.59 -3.76 18.75
N GLU A 38 6.76 -4.66 19.29
CA GLU A 38 7.20 -5.86 20.02
C GLU A 38 7.85 -6.93 19.13
N LEU A 39 7.70 -6.84 17.79
CA LEU A 39 8.45 -7.68 16.85
C LEU A 39 9.95 -7.34 16.82
N GLY A 40 10.36 -6.19 17.37
CA GLY A 40 11.74 -5.75 17.47
C GLY A 40 12.12 -5.31 18.89
N ASP A 41 13.11 -4.42 19.00
CA ASP A 41 13.48 -3.80 20.27
C ASP A 41 12.47 -2.69 20.62
N PHE A 42 11.41 -3.07 21.34
CA PHE A 42 10.31 -2.17 21.70
C PHE A 42 10.77 -0.84 22.28
N ASN A 43 11.65 -0.86 23.29
CA ASN A 43 12.08 0.35 24.01
C ASN A 43 12.87 1.30 23.09
N ASN A 44 13.62 0.75 22.15
CA ASN A 44 14.38 1.55 21.19
C ASN A 44 13.46 2.12 20.11
N LEU A 45 12.58 1.29 19.54
CA LEU A 45 11.68 1.68 18.47
C LEU A 45 10.62 2.69 18.94
N GLU A 46 10.09 2.55 20.14
CA GLU A 46 9.17 3.52 20.75
C GLU A 46 9.81 4.91 20.84
N LYS A 47 11.06 4.98 21.34
CA LYS A 47 11.82 6.24 21.40
C LYS A 47 12.05 6.85 20.02
N GLN A 48 12.41 6.03 19.04
CA GLN A 48 12.56 6.49 17.66
C GLN A 48 11.25 7.06 17.12
N LEU A 49 10.14 6.33 17.28
CA LEU A 49 8.83 6.73 16.79
C LEU A 49 8.38 8.08 17.39
N LEU A 50 8.51 8.22 18.71
CA LEU A 50 8.13 9.45 19.43
C LEU A 50 9.06 10.65 19.10
N SER A 51 10.22 10.40 18.49
CA SER A 51 11.15 11.44 18.06
C SER A 51 10.93 11.91 16.62
N ILE A 52 10.02 11.29 15.87
CA ILE A 52 9.74 11.64 14.47
C ILE A 52 9.15 13.05 14.39
N LYS A 53 9.74 13.88 13.51
CA LYS A 53 9.17 15.18 13.14
C LYS A 53 8.04 14.97 12.15
N LEU A 54 6.83 15.44 12.48
CA LEU A 54 5.65 15.38 11.60
C LEU A 54 5.72 16.48 10.54
N GLY A 55 6.56 16.29 9.53
CA GLY A 55 6.74 17.19 8.40
C GLY A 55 6.71 16.45 7.05
N TYR A 56 7.09 17.16 5.99
CA TYR A 56 7.21 16.55 4.66
C TYR A 56 8.30 15.49 4.63
N ASN A 57 7.95 14.31 4.13
CA ASN A 57 8.88 13.23 3.82
C ASN A 57 9.50 13.43 2.42
N PRO A 58 10.62 12.76 2.09
CA PRO A 58 11.15 12.75 0.74
C PRO A 58 10.10 12.28 -0.26
N THR A 59 9.93 13.01 -1.37
CA THR A 59 8.85 12.78 -2.36
C THR A 59 8.81 11.36 -2.91
N THR A 60 9.95 10.68 -3.02
CA THR A 60 10.03 9.32 -3.57
C THR A 60 10.21 8.22 -2.50
N GLY A 61 10.18 8.61 -1.22
CA GLY A 61 10.50 7.75 -0.08
C GLY A 61 11.92 7.95 0.45
N SER A 62 12.14 7.58 1.72
CA SER A 62 13.47 7.65 2.33
C SER A 62 14.41 6.60 1.75
N GLU A 63 15.69 6.91 1.66
CA GLU A 63 16.72 6.01 1.11
C GLU A 63 16.70 4.64 1.78
N LYS A 64 16.72 4.60 3.11
CA LYS A 64 16.63 3.36 3.91
C LYS A 64 15.41 2.51 3.58
N LEU A 65 14.23 3.14 3.40
CA LEU A 65 13.02 2.40 3.05
C LEU A 65 13.11 1.83 1.65
N LYS A 66 13.62 2.61 0.69
CA LYS A 66 13.78 2.18 -0.69
C LYS A 66 14.78 1.02 -0.81
N GLU A 67 15.90 1.05 -0.09
CA GLU A 67 16.87 -0.05 -0.02
C GLU A 67 16.23 -1.33 0.54
N THR A 68 15.46 -1.19 1.61
CA THR A 68 14.75 -2.31 2.24
C THR A 68 13.78 -2.95 1.25
N VAL A 69 12.94 -2.17 0.58
CA VAL A 69 11.99 -2.66 -0.44
C VAL A 69 12.73 -3.32 -1.60
N ALA A 70 13.78 -2.67 -2.13
CA ALA A 70 14.62 -3.20 -3.19
C ALA A 70 15.18 -4.60 -2.87
N SER A 71 15.61 -4.80 -1.61
CA SER A 71 16.17 -6.08 -1.15
C SER A 71 15.19 -7.27 -1.16
N LEU A 72 13.88 -7.00 -1.20
CA LEU A 72 12.86 -8.06 -1.21
C LEU A 72 12.74 -8.77 -2.57
N TYR A 73 13.35 -8.23 -3.62
CA TYR A 73 13.23 -8.74 -4.98
C TYR A 73 14.49 -9.51 -5.41
N GLN A 74 14.29 -10.73 -5.94
CA GLN A 74 15.36 -11.70 -6.27
C GLN A 74 16.43 -11.20 -7.26
N HIS A 75 16.16 -10.14 -8.01
CA HIS A 75 17.07 -9.58 -9.02
C HIS A 75 17.81 -8.32 -8.57
N ASN A 76 17.90 -8.07 -7.25
CA ASN A 76 18.49 -6.83 -6.70
C ASN A 76 17.91 -5.61 -7.42
N ALA A 77 16.61 -5.37 -7.23
CA ALA A 77 15.98 -4.16 -7.74
C ALA A 77 16.82 -2.95 -7.31
N ARG A 78 17.17 -2.08 -8.25
CA ARG A 78 17.99 -0.92 -7.93
C ARG A 78 17.14 0.12 -7.21
N ILE A 79 17.72 0.82 -6.24
CA ILE A 79 17.01 1.79 -5.41
C ILE A 79 16.34 2.90 -6.25
N GLU A 80 16.93 3.27 -7.38
CA GLU A 80 16.38 4.25 -8.31
C GLU A 80 15.09 3.79 -9.01
N ASN A 81 14.81 2.48 -9.03
CA ASN A 81 13.60 1.91 -9.60
C ASN A 81 12.46 1.77 -8.56
N VAL A 82 12.68 2.18 -7.31
CA VAL A 82 11.66 2.12 -6.25
C VAL A 82 11.02 3.50 -6.07
N LEU A 83 9.69 3.52 -6.01
CA LEU A 83 8.89 4.68 -5.61
C LEU A 83 7.98 4.26 -4.46
N ILE A 84 8.08 4.94 -3.32
CA ILE A 84 7.21 4.68 -2.17
C ILE A 84 5.90 5.46 -2.33
N THR A 85 4.78 4.78 -2.12
CA THR A 85 3.42 5.31 -2.25
C THR A 85 2.59 5.02 -1.01
N THR A 86 1.45 5.68 -0.90
CA THR A 86 0.40 5.45 0.09
C THR A 86 -0.38 4.19 -0.28
N GLY A 87 0.21 3.04 0.07
CA GLY A 87 -0.32 1.73 -0.29
C GLY A 87 -0.21 1.40 -1.79
N ALA A 88 -0.65 0.20 -2.14
CA ALA A 88 -0.63 -0.29 -3.53
C ALA A 88 -1.59 0.50 -4.44
N ILE A 89 -2.70 1.01 -3.89
CA ILE A 89 -3.72 1.76 -4.63
C ILE A 89 -3.14 3.00 -5.30
N GLU A 90 -2.28 3.76 -4.58
CA GLU A 90 -1.63 4.93 -5.19
C GLU A 90 -0.59 4.50 -6.25
N ALA A 91 0.08 3.37 -6.07
CA ALA A 91 1.00 2.85 -7.10
C ALA A 91 0.27 2.48 -8.39
N ASP A 92 -0.86 1.76 -8.30
CA ASP A 92 -1.69 1.41 -9.45
C ASP A 92 -2.21 2.66 -10.16
N TYR A 93 -2.68 3.65 -9.39
CA TYR A 93 -3.11 4.94 -9.92
C TYR A 93 -1.99 5.65 -10.68
N HIS A 94 -0.78 5.73 -10.10
CA HIS A 94 0.36 6.38 -10.76
C HIS A 94 0.74 5.69 -12.06
N ILE A 95 0.80 4.34 -12.07
CA ILE A 95 1.15 3.56 -13.26
C ILE A 95 0.13 3.82 -14.37
N ILE A 96 -1.16 3.68 -14.08
CA ILE A 96 -2.22 3.84 -15.09
C ILE A 96 -2.25 5.29 -15.59
N ASN A 97 -2.21 6.27 -14.69
CA ASN A 97 -2.33 7.68 -15.04
C ASN A 97 -1.08 8.24 -15.75
N SER A 98 0.09 7.60 -15.59
CA SER A 98 1.33 8.05 -16.24
C SER A 98 1.61 7.34 -17.56
N LEU A 99 1.18 6.08 -17.71
CA LEU A 99 1.53 5.24 -18.87
C LEU A 99 0.41 5.09 -19.90
N VAL A 100 -0.86 5.24 -19.50
CA VAL A 100 -2.00 5.01 -20.40
C VAL A 100 -2.53 6.32 -20.97
N ASN A 101 -2.61 6.40 -22.30
CA ASN A 101 -3.15 7.53 -23.02
C ASN A 101 -4.44 7.17 -23.78
N LYS A 102 -5.17 8.22 -24.19
CA LYS A 102 -6.36 8.06 -25.03
C LYS A 102 -5.98 7.43 -26.36
N GLY A 103 -6.56 6.26 -26.65
CA GLY A 103 -6.34 5.52 -27.89
C GLY A 103 -5.45 4.28 -27.72
N ASP A 104 -4.80 4.13 -26.57
CA ASP A 104 -3.99 2.95 -26.29
C ASP A 104 -4.86 1.69 -26.15
N THR A 105 -4.31 0.57 -26.59
CA THR A 105 -4.90 -0.75 -26.32
C THR A 105 -4.30 -1.29 -25.03
N VAL A 106 -5.13 -1.44 -24.01
CA VAL A 106 -4.74 -2.01 -22.70
C VAL A 106 -5.36 -3.40 -22.55
N ILE A 107 -4.53 -4.39 -22.24
CA ILE A 107 -4.98 -5.75 -21.94
C ILE A 107 -5.04 -5.88 -20.42
N VAL A 108 -6.21 -6.28 -19.90
CA VAL A 108 -6.45 -6.42 -18.47
C VAL A 108 -6.87 -7.85 -18.19
N GLN A 109 -6.24 -8.49 -17.20
CA GLN A 109 -6.70 -9.78 -16.70
C GLN A 109 -8.11 -9.64 -16.15
N PHE A 110 -8.98 -10.63 -16.39
CA PHE A 110 -10.35 -10.58 -15.89
C PHE A 110 -10.83 -11.95 -15.39
N PRO A 111 -11.36 -12.05 -14.15
CA PRO A 111 -11.51 -10.98 -13.14
C PRO A 111 -10.17 -10.57 -12.50
N THR A 112 -10.10 -9.32 -12.01
CA THR A 112 -8.97 -8.78 -11.25
C THR A 112 -9.44 -7.62 -10.35
N TYR A 113 -8.53 -7.03 -9.57
CA TYR A 113 -8.78 -5.82 -8.77
C TYR A 113 -9.24 -4.65 -9.67
N GLN A 114 -10.31 -3.94 -9.27
CA GLN A 114 -10.95 -2.88 -10.07
C GLN A 114 -10.20 -1.55 -9.92
#